data_AF-A0A7S3GUH2-F1
#
_entry.id   AF-A0A7S3GUH2-F1
#
_cell.length_a   1.000
_cell.length_b   1.000
_cell.length_c   1.000
_cell.angle_alpha   90.00
_cell.angle_beta   90.00
_cell.angle_gamma   90.00
#
_symmetry.space_group_name_H-M   'P 1'
#
loop_
_entity.id
_entity.type
_entity.pdbx_description
1 polymer ?
#
loop_
_entity_poly.entity_id
_entity_poly.type
_entity_poly.pdbx_seq_one_letter_code
_entity_poly.pdbx_strand_id
1 'polypeptide(L)'
;GRNAETEWSENLDGFSTFKSHAPPANKDAVSMMWHWLDVPILLSLIGICSAMVSLATKMVMNYDHTFKQYLLSLVSVEYEWPLYCLYSVCMALIACFLSQLICKESVGSGLADMKTILGGVVKPVLLSRRLIVAKALGLWLSLMAGLSVGKEGPFVHISGAVADQLMKLAPFVHIRRQDSKRLEILACACASGVSATFGNAFGGVLFSIEFTSSAYMVRSLPKAFLTSVVAMIAFLFFGVSDELSLFKGENVSSFTLPQTNELAVFFLIGVGGGLLGIFFVFLVELITTARNNFLDKRKHSKNMVAFRRYALVGMVTLLVSSAMYAEMSHIQHSGQGSFVMLKYL
;
A
#
# COMPACT_ATOMS: atom_id res chain seq x y z
N GLY A 1 -24.59 -46.55 -22.08
CA GLY A 1 -24.80 -45.77 -20.84
C GLY A 1 -23.95 -46.37 -19.75
N ARG A 2 -23.27 -45.53 -18.98
CA ARG A 2 -22.22 -45.83 -17.99
C ARG A 2 -20.86 -46.17 -18.61
N ASN A 3 -20.00 -45.16 -18.73
CA ASN A 3 -18.52 -45.25 -18.63
C ASN A 3 -17.83 -43.89 -18.91
N ALA A 4 -18.49 -42.75 -18.60
CA ALA A 4 -17.88 -41.41 -18.73
C ALA A 4 -17.99 -40.56 -17.45
N GLU A 5 -18.56 -41.10 -16.36
CA GLU A 5 -18.76 -40.37 -15.10
C GLU A 5 -17.74 -40.72 -14.01
N THR A 6 -16.82 -41.66 -14.25
CA THR A 6 -15.83 -42.11 -13.24
C THR A 6 -14.45 -41.47 -13.39
N GLU A 7 -14.20 -40.68 -14.43
CA GLU A 7 -12.88 -40.05 -14.65
C GLU A 7 -12.71 -38.73 -13.87
N TRP A 8 -13.81 -38.17 -13.34
CA TRP A 8 -13.81 -36.92 -12.58
C TRP A 8 -13.68 -37.12 -11.05
N SER A 9 -13.80 -38.35 -10.55
CA SER A 9 -13.69 -38.63 -9.11
C SER A 9 -12.27 -39.00 -8.64
N GLU A 10 -11.35 -39.37 -9.53
CA GLU A 10 -10.00 -39.84 -9.14
C GLU A 10 -8.95 -38.71 -9.03
N ASN A 11 -9.29 -37.47 -9.40
CA ASN A 11 -8.37 -36.32 -9.26
C ASN A 11 -8.60 -35.47 -7.98
N LEU A 12 -9.48 -35.91 -7.08
CA LEU A 12 -9.65 -35.27 -5.77
C LEU A 12 -8.66 -35.79 -4.71
N ASP A 13 -7.97 -36.89 -4.98
CA ASP A 13 -6.93 -37.45 -4.08
C ASP A 13 -5.62 -36.65 -4.11
N GLY A 14 -5.47 -35.69 -5.04
CA GLY A 14 -4.37 -34.73 -5.05
C GLY A 14 -4.39 -33.73 -3.87
N PHE A 15 -5.50 -33.67 -3.11
CA PHE A 15 -5.65 -32.81 -1.93
C PHE A 15 -5.50 -33.53 -0.59
N SER A 16 -5.31 -34.86 -0.55
CA SER A 16 -5.30 -35.63 0.70
C SER A 16 -3.95 -36.23 1.09
N THR A 17 -2.89 -36.14 0.28
CA THR A 17 -1.54 -36.52 0.74
C THR A 17 -0.89 -35.40 1.56
N PHE A 18 -1.49 -35.08 2.72
CA PHE A 18 -0.68 -34.69 3.87
C PHE A 18 0.16 -35.91 4.25
N LYS A 19 1.30 -36.11 3.57
CA LYS A 19 2.45 -36.67 4.26
C LYS A 19 2.79 -35.64 5.32
N SER A 20 2.18 -35.77 6.51
CA SER A 20 2.82 -35.25 7.70
C SER A 20 4.23 -35.82 7.64
N HIS A 21 5.22 -34.96 7.42
CA HIS A 21 6.56 -35.34 7.78
C HIS A 21 6.46 -35.58 9.28
N ALA A 22 6.28 -36.83 9.68
CA ALA A 22 6.50 -37.25 11.05
C ALA A 22 7.84 -36.61 11.44
N PRO A 23 7.89 -35.77 12.48
CA PRO A 23 9.14 -35.17 12.88
C PRO A 23 10.12 -36.34 13.11
N PRO A 24 11.36 -36.26 12.57
CA PRO A 24 12.34 -37.32 12.78
C PRO A 24 12.45 -37.59 14.28
N ALA A 25 12.45 -38.87 14.64
CA ALA A 25 12.17 -39.41 15.98
C ALA A 25 13.20 -39.05 17.08
N ASN A 26 14.06 -38.06 16.85
CA ASN A 26 14.98 -37.52 17.83
C ASN A 26 15.26 -36.05 17.52
N LYS A 27 14.39 -35.17 17.98
CA LYS A 27 14.57 -33.71 17.90
C LYS A 27 14.57 -33.17 19.31
N ASP A 28 15.64 -32.50 19.70
CA ASP A 28 15.76 -31.76 20.96
C ASP A 28 14.49 -30.94 21.18
N ALA A 29 13.95 -30.92 22.40
CA ALA A 29 12.71 -30.21 22.74
C ALA A 29 12.71 -28.74 22.26
N VAL A 30 13.90 -28.12 22.25
CA VAL A 30 14.17 -26.77 21.73
C VAL A 30 13.84 -26.64 20.24
N SER A 31 14.22 -27.62 19.42
CA SER A 31 13.96 -27.61 17.97
C SER A 31 12.48 -27.80 17.64
N MET A 32 11.77 -28.59 18.46
CA MET A 32 10.33 -28.76 18.34
C MET A 32 9.61 -27.47 18.70
N MET A 33 9.99 -26.83 19.81
CA MET A 33 9.44 -25.54 20.24
C MET A 33 9.69 -24.43 19.19
N TRP A 34 10.87 -24.41 18.56
CA TRP A 34 11.20 -23.47 17.49
C TRP A 34 10.26 -23.60 16.27
N HIS A 35 9.92 -24.83 15.87
CA HIS A 35 9.00 -25.06 14.75
C HIS A 35 7.57 -24.57 14.98
N TRP A 36 7.16 -24.37 16.23
CA TRP A 36 5.85 -23.79 16.57
C TRP A 36 5.91 -22.25 16.64
N LEU A 37 7.09 -21.70 16.95
CA LEU A 37 7.28 -20.27 17.20
C LEU A 37 7.82 -19.49 15.99
N ASP A 38 8.50 -20.13 15.06
CA ASP A 38 9.16 -19.48 13.92
C ASP A 38 8.19 -18.63 13.07
N VAL A 39 7.02 -19.16 12.72
CA VAL A 39 6.01 -18.46 11.92
C VAL A 39 5.37 -17.29 12.70
N PRO A 40 4.86 -17.46 13.94
CA PRO A 40 4.36 -16.33 14.74
C PRO A 40 5.40 -15.22 14.96
N ILE A 41 6.66 -15.57 15.21
CA ILE A 41 7.74 -14.58 15.38
C ILE A 41 7.95 -13.82 14.07
N LEU A 42 8.04 -14.52 12.94
CA LEU A 42 8.20 -13.88 11.63
C LEU A 42 7.03 -12.92 11.32
N LEU A 43 5.80 -13.35 11.56
CA LEU A 43 4.59 -12.55 11.35
C LEU A 43 4.56 -11.30 12.24
N SER A 44 5.02 -11.43 13.49
CA SER A 44 5.13 -10.31 14.42
C SER A 44 6.18 -9.30 13.96
N LEU A 45 7.34 -9.77 13.49
CA LEU A 45 8.38 -8.92 12.91
C LEU A 45 7.88 -8.17 11.67
N ILE A 46 7.14 -8.85 10.78
CA ILE A 46 6.53 -8.21 9.60
C ILE A 46 5.55 -7.10 10.02
N GLY A 47 4.71 -7.36 11.02
CA GLY A 47 3.76 -6.37 11.54
C GLY A 47 4.46 -5.15 12.12
N ILE A 48 5.47 -5.36 12.98
CA ILE A 48 6.28 -4.28 13.57
C ILE A 48 6.98 -3.46 12.48
N CYS A 49 7.64 -4.11 11.52
CA CYS A 49 8.30 -3.40 10.43
C CYS A 49 7.32 -2.59 9.58
N SER A 50 6.13 -3.12 9.29
CA SER A 50 5.09 -2.40 8.54
C SER A 50 4.59 -1.17 9.31
N ALA A 51 4.39 -1.31 10.63
CA ALA A 51 4.03 -0.19 11.50
C ALA A 51 5.12 0.89 11.54
N MET A 52 6.41 0.51 11.63
CA MET A 52 7.53 1.45 11.61
C MET A 52 7.60 2.25 10.30
N VAL A 53 7.34 1.62 9.15
CA VAL A 53 7.26 2.32 7.86
C VAL A 53 6.09 3.31 7.84
N SER A 54 4.96 2.94 8.44
CA SER A 54 3.79 3.84 8.60
C SER A 54 4.11 5.05 9.45
N LEU A 55 4.72 4.83 10.61
CA LEU A 55 5.14 5.91 11.51
C LEU A 55 6.16 6.84 10.87
N ALA A 56 7.17 6.28 10.19
CA ALA A 56 8.15 7.08 9.46
C ALA A 56 7.45 7.99 8.43
N THR A 57 6.45 7.47 7.72
CA THR A 57 5.66 8.26 6.76
C THR A 57 4.88 9.37 7.46
N LYS A 58 4.20 9.08 8.58
CA LYS A 58 3.47 10.10 9.38
C LYS A 58 4.42 11.20 9.87
N MET A 59 5.60 10.83 10.38
CA MET A 59 6.60 11.79 10.85
C MET A 59 7.09 12.68 9.70
N VAL A 60 7.42 12.10 8.55
CA VAL A 60 7.85 12.87 7.36
C VAL A 60 6.78 13.89 6.95
N MET A 61 5.50 13.50 6.94
CA MET A 61 4.39 14.39 6.59
C MET A 61 4.21 15.53 7.61
N ASN A 62 4.33 15.23 8.91
CA ASN A 62 4.26 16.26 9.95
C ASN A 62 5.40 17.28 9.84
N TYR A 63 6.63 16.80 9.61
CA TYR A 63 7.78 17.67 9.38
C TYR A 63 7.64 18.49 8.09
N ASP A 64 7.17 17.89 6.99
CA ASP A 64 6.91 18.61 5.73
C ASP A 64 5.88 19.71 5.90
N HIS A 65 4.79 19.45 6.62
CA HIS A 65 3.75 20.44 6.87
C HIS A 65 4.32 21.65 7.63
N THR A 66 5.07 21.38 8.70
CA THR A 66 5.71 22.43 9.52
C THR A 66 6.73 23.21 8.70
N PHE A 67 7.54 22.50 7.89
CA PHE A 67 8.55 23.10 7.04
C PHE A 67 7.95 23.99 5.95
N LYS A 68 6.88 23.55 5.28
CA LYS A 68 6.16 24.35 4.28
C LYS A 68 5.57 25.62 4.89
N GLN A 69 4.93 25.52 6.05
CA GLN A 69 4.38 26.70 6.74
C GLN A 69 5.48 27.70 7.10
N TYR A 70 6.61 27.21 7.61
CA TYR A 70 7.77 28.04 7.87
C TYR A 70 8.29 28.72 6.59
N LEU A 71 8.46 27.96 5.50
CA LEU A 71 8.94 28.47 4.21
C LEU A 71 8.03 29.55 3.63
N LEU A 72 6.70 29.36 3.70
CA LEU A 72 5.72 30.35 3.25
C LEU A 72 5.74 31.61 4.13
N SER A 73 5.95 31.47 5.44
CA SER A 73 6.01 32.61 6.36
C SER A 73 7.20 33.56 6.16
N LEU A 74 8.24 33.11 5.45
CA LEU A 74 9.43 33.92 5.14
C LEU A 74 9.21 34.93 4.00
N VAL A 75 8.11 34.80 3.27
CA VAL A 75 7.87 35.49 2.02
C VAL A 75 6.54 36.25 2.10
N SER A 76 6.41 37.36 1.37
CA SER A 76 5.15 38.10 1.31
C SER A 76 4.07 37.31 0.56
N VAL A 77 2.80 37.61 0.87
CA VAL A 77 1.61 36.92 0.35
C VAL A 77 1.61 36.79 -1.19
N GLU A 78 2.12 37.79 -1.90
CA GLU A 78 2.20 37.79 -3.37
C GLU A 78 3.09 36.69 -3.96
N TYR A 79 4.12 36.25 -3.22
CA TYR A 79 5.08 35.24 -3.67
C TYR A 79 4.91 33.87 -2.99
N GLU A 80 3.87 33.69 -2.17
CA GLU A 80 3.55 32.38 -1.56
C GLU A 80 3.17 31.33 -2.61
N TRP A 81 2.28 31.67 -3.55
CA TRP A 81 1.86 30.77 -4.63
C TRP A 81 3.01 30.23 -5.48
N PRO A 82 3.91 31.08 -6.06
CA PRO A 82 5.00 30.58 -6.88
C PRO A 82 6.00 29.77 -6.06
N LEU A 83 6.22 30.12 -4.79
CA LEU A 83 7.10 29.36 -3.89
C LEU A 83 6.53 27.97 -3.56
N TYR A 84 5.22 27.88 -3.30
CA TYR A 84 4.51 26.62 -3.08
C TYR A 84 4.59 25.71 -4.31
N CYS A 85 4.35 26.25 -5.50
CA CYS A 85 4.45 25.51 -6.75
C CYS A 85 5.89 25.05 -7.01
N LEU A 86 6.88 25.92 -6.79
CA LEU A 86 8.29 25.59 -6.95
C LEU A 86 8.72 24.45 -6.01
N TYR A 87 8.36 24.54 -4.73
CA TYR A 87 8.63 23.49 -3.77
C TYR A 87 8.04 22.14 -4.21
N SER A 88 6.76 22.15 -4.59
CA SER A 88 6.02 20.95 -5.01
C SER A 88 6.64 20.30 -6.25
N VAL A 89 6.96 21.10 -7.27
CA VAL A 89 7.61 20.64 -8.50
C VAL A 89 9.00 20.07 -8.21
N CYS A 90 9.80 20.75 -7.39
CA CYS A 90 11.13 20.26 -6.99
C CYS A 90 11.05 18.89 -6.31
N MET A 91 10.17 18.72 -5.31
CA MET A 91 9.99 17.45 -4.61
C MET A 91 9.54 16.32 -5.55
N ALA A 92 8.59 16.60 -6.45
CA ALA A 92 8.12 15.61 -7.43
C ALA A 92 9.22 15.20 -8.44
N LEU A 93 10.04 16.14 -8.89
CA LEU A 93 11.16 15.86 -9.80
C LEU A 93 12.24 15.03 -9.10
N ILE A 94 12.56 15.33 -7.84
CA ILE A 94 13.49 14.53 -7.03
C ILE A 94 12.93 13.12 -6.82
N ALA A 95 11.63 12.97 -6.53
CA ALA A 95 10.98 11.65 -6.42
C ALA A 95 11.11 10.83 -7.71
N CYS A 96 10.86 11.47 -8.85
CA CYS A 96 11.02 10.85 -10.17
C CYS A 96 12.49 10.46 -10.41
N PHE A 97 13.43 11.33 -10.08
CA PHE A 97 14.86 11.06 -10.26
C PHE A 97 15.34 9.89 -9.41
N LEU A 98 15.05 9.89 -8.10
CA LEU A 98 15.47 8.83 -7.18
C LEU A 98 14.85 7.47 -7.52
N SER A 99 13.57 7.44 -7.88
CA SER A 99 12.93 6.19 -8.32
C SER A 99 13.59 5.61 -9.58
N GLN A 100 13.97 6.46 -10.55
CA GLN A 100 14.69 6.00 -11.74
C GLN A 100 16.14 5.57 -11.46
N LEU A 101 16.80 6.20 -10.50
CA LEU A 101 18.19 5.92 -10.14
C LEU A 101 18.31 4.60 -9.35
N ILE A 102 17.47 4.41 -8.33
CA ILE A 102 17.58 3.27 -7.40
C ILE A 102 16.94 2.01 -7.99
N CYS A 103 15.67 2.09 -8.43
CA CYS A 103 14.93 0.94 -8.94
C CYS A 103 13.78 1.37 -9.86
N LYS A 104 13.96 1.22 -11.18
CA LYS A 104 12.95 1.58 -12.20
C LYS A 104 11.62 0.84 -12.07
N GLU A 105 11.63 -0.33 -11.42
CA GLU A 105 10.46 -1.18 -11.18
C GLU A 105 9.64 -0.70 -9.96
N SER A 106 10.12 0.31 -9.21
CA SER A 106 9.38 0.89 -8.08
C SER A 106 8.24 1.85 -8.50
N VAL A 107 8.09 2.10 -9.80
CA VAL A 107 7.14 3.08 -10.34
C VAL A 107 5.69 2.64 -10.11
N GLY A 108 4.90 3.53 -9.52
CA GLY A 108 3.47 3.33 -9.31
C GLY A 108 3.13 2.65 -7.98
N SER A 109 1.85 2.31 -7.84
CA SER A 109 1.28 1.74 -6.61
C SER A 109 1.90 0.38 -6.26
N GLY A 110 2.20 -0.46 -7.25
CA GLY A 110 2.76 -1.80 -7.05
C GLY A 110 1.81 -2.83 -6.45
N LEU A 111 0.51 -2.52 -6.36
CA LEU A 111 -0.53 -3.51 -6.14
C LEU A 111 -0.58 -4.54 -7.28
N ALA A 112 -0.54 -4.10 -8.55
CA ALA A 112 -0.49 -5.02 -9.68
C ALA A 112 0.69 -6.00 -9.57
N ASP A 113 1.87 -5.50 -9.21
CA ASP A 113 3.07 -6.32 -8.97
C ASP A 113 2.84 -7.37 -7.88
N MET A 114 2.30 -6.96 -6.72
CA MET A 114 1.98 -7.90 -5.64
C MET A 114 0.93 -8.93 -6.06
N LYS A 115 -0.08 -8.52 -6.84
CA LYS A 115 -1.08 -9.44 -7.38
C LYS A 115 -0.45 -10.48 -8.31
N THR A 116 0.50 -10.09 -9.16
CA THR A 116 1.23 -11.04 -10.01
C THR A 116 2.10 -12.01 -9.21
N ILE A 117 2.74 -11.54 -8.14
CA ILE A 117 3.54 -12.38 -7.24
C ILE A 117 2.66 -13.39 -6.51
N LEU A 118 1.52 -12.95 -5.97
CA LEU A 118 0.55 -13.83 -5.30
C LEU A 118 -0.09 -14.82 -6.29
N GLY A 119 -0.20 -14.44 -7.57
CA GLY A 119 -0.58 -15.32 -8.67
C GLY A 119 0.51 -16.32 -9.10
N GLY A 120 1.68 -16.33 -8.45
CA GLY A 120 2.77 -17.28 -8.69
C GLY A 120 3.89 -16.79 -9.61
N VAL A 121 3.75 -15.61 -10.22
CA VAL A 121 4.79 -15.03 -11.10
C VAL A 121 5.77 -14.22 -10.25
N VAL A 122 6.79 -14.89 -9.73
CA VAL A 122 7.76 -14.25 -8.83
C VAL A 122 8.89 -13.59 -9.62
N LYS A 123 8.90 -12.26 -9.69
CA LYS A 123 10.04 -11.48 -10.19
C LYS A 123 10.90 -10.98 -9.00
N PRO A 124 12.15 -11.45 -8.81
CA PRO A 124 12.95 -11.15 -7.61
C PRO A 124 13.21 -9.66 -7.37
N VAL A 125 13.26 -8.85 -8.43
CA VAL A 125 13.48 -7.40 -8.34
C VAL A 125 12.35 -6.68 -7.60
N LEU A 126 11.11 -7.19 -7.71
CA LEU A 126 9.92 -6.60 -7.09
C LEU A 126 9.98 -6.72 -5.56
N LEU A 127 10.64 -7.75 -5.03
CA LEU A 127 10.77 -7.95 -3.58
C LEU A 127 12.14 -7.52 -3.04
N SER A 128 12.91 -6.74 -3.80
CA SER A 128 14.29 -6.37 -3.47
C SER A 128 14.39 -5.29 -2.38
N ARG A 129 15.48 -5.29 -1.59
CA ARG A 129 15.80 -4.21 -0.63
C ARG A 129 15.88 -2.84 -1.30
N ARG A 130 16.42 -2.80 -2.53
CA ARG A 130 16.50 -1.56 -3.32
C ARG A 130 15.12 -1.00 -3.67
N LEU A 131 14.14 -1.88 -3.89
CA LEU A 131 12.76 -1.45 -4.15
C LEU A 131 12.12 -0.86 -2.91
N ILE A 132 12.32 -1.46 -1.73
CA ILE A 132 11.82 -0.90 -0.45
C ILE A 132 12.27 0.55 -0.29
N VAL A 133 13.58 0.80 -0.44
CA VAL A 133 14.15 2.14 -0.30
C VAL A 133 13.66 3.09 -1.40
N ALA A 134 13.69 2.68 -2.67
CA ALA A 134 13.24 3.50 -3.78
C ALA A 134 11.78 3.92 -3.63
N LYS A 135 10.93 2.99 -3.18
CA LYS A 135 9.49 3.17 -3.10
C LYS A 135 9.06 3.96 -1.87
N ALA A 136 9.71 3.76 -0.72
CA ALA A 136 9.51 4.58 0.47
C ALA A 136 9.91 6.05 0.19
N LEU A 137 11.11 6.29 -0.34
CA LEU A 137 11.56 7.65 -0.68
C LEU A 137 10.69 8.30 -1.77
N GLY A 138 10.32 7.55 -2.81
CA GLY A 138 9.44 8.04 -3.86
C GLY A 138 8.06 8.42 -3.34
N LEU A 139 7.50 7.62 -2.43
CA LEU A 139 6.23 7.92 -1.77
C LEU A 139 6.34 9.17 -0.89
N TRP A 140 7.33 9.23 0.00
CA TRP A 140 7.54 10.37 0.90
C TRP A 140 7.68 11.67 0.12
N LEU A 141 8.53 11.71 -0.90
CA LEU A 141 8.72 12.91 -1.71
C LEU A 141 7.47 13.27 -2.55
N SER A 142 6.68 12.28 -2.97
CA SER A 142 5.40 12.55 -3.67
C SER A 142 4.34 13.14 -2.73
N LEU A 143 4.30 12.68 -1.48
CA LEU A 143 3.45 13.25 -0.43
C LEU A 143 3.91 14.67 -0.05
N MET A 144 5.23 14.88 0.07
CA MET A 144 5.82 16.20 0.28
C MET A 144 5.55 17.14 -0.91
N ALA A 145 5.45 16.62 -2.13
CA ALA A 145 5.05 17.42 -3.29
C ALA A 145 3.57 17.85 -3.26
N GLY A 146 2.76 17.39 -2.30
CA GLY A 146 1.33 17.71 -2.21
C GLY A 146 0.51 17.07 -3.33
N LEU A 147 1.02 16.00 -3.95
CA LEU A 147 0.29 15.26 -4.97
C LEU A 147 -0.79 14.40 -4.29
N SER A 148 -1.97 14.32 -4.90
CA SER A 148 -3.03 13.41 -4.46
C SER A 148 -2.64 11.95 -4.77
N VAL A 149 -1.83 11.35 -3.88
CA VAL A 149 -1.30 9.99 -4.01
C VAL A 149 -1.63 9.20 -2.75
N GLY A 150 -2.27 8.05 -2.94
CA GLY A 150 -2.54 7.13 -1.84
C GLY A 150 -1.30 6.35 -1.40
N LYS A 151 -1.03 6.32 -0.09
CA LYS A 151 0.03 5.52 0.55
C LYS A 151 -0.26 4.02 0.57
N GLU A 152 -1.54 3.65 0.51
CA GLU A 152 -2.04 2.27 0.67
C GLU A 152 -1.37 1.24 -0.23
N GLY A 153 -1.38 1.50 -1.54
CA GLY A 153 -0.83 0.57 -2.52
C GLY A 153 0.69 0.35 -2.38
N PRO A 154 1.49 1.44 -2.32
CA PRO A 154 2.91 1.34 -2.04
C PRO A 154 3.24 0.57 -0.77
N PHE A 155 2.47 0.76 0.30
CA PHE A 155 2.65 0.09 1.58
C PHE A 155 2.44 -1.42 1.53
N VAL A 156 1.42 -1.89 0.81
CA VAL A 156 1.19 -3.32 0.58
C VAL A 156 2.40 -3.98 -0.07
N HIS A 157 2.99 -3.34 -1.08
CA HIS A 157 4.18 -3.85 -1.75
C HIS A 157 5.43 -3.74 -0.86
N ILE A 158 5.62 -2.64 -0.13
CA ILE A 158 6.74 -2.50 0.80
C ILE A 158 6.68 -3.59 1.87
N SER A 159 5.51 -3.84 2.47
CA SER A 159 5.33 -4.89 3.47
C SER A 159 5.62 -6.29 2.90
N GLY A 160 5.12 -6.59 1.70
CA GLY A 160 5.45 -7.84 0.98
C GLY A 160 6.96 -7.98 0.73
N ALA A 161 7.63 -6.92 0.29
CA ALA A 161 9.07 -6.91 0.08
C ALA A 161 9.84 -7.07 1.41
N VAL A 162 9.42 -6.42 2.50
CA VAL A 162 9.99 -6.58 3.84
C VAL A 162 9.86 -8.03 4.31
N ALA A 163 8.69 -8.65 4.15
CA ALA A 163 8.48 -10.06 4.48
C ALA A 163 9.42 -10.97 3.68
N ASP A 164 9.59 -10.72 2.38
CA ASP A 164 10.55 -11.46 1.55
C ASP A 164 12.00 -11.29 2.04
N GLN A 165 12.37 -10.12 2.54
CA GLN A 165 13.70 -9.87 3.11
C GLN A 165 13.91 -10.52 4.47
N LEU A 166 12.90 -10.51 5.35
CA LEU A 166 12.95 -11.21 6.63
C LEU A 166 13.06 -12.72 6.43
N MET A 167 12.37 -13.27 5.43
CA MET A 167 12.48 -14.68 5.05
C MET A 167 13.86 -15.08 4.48
N LYS A 168 14.75 -14.13 4.17
CA LYS A 168 16.15 -14.44 3.78
C LYS A 168 17.08 -14.60 4.99
N LEU A 169 16.65 -14.22 6.19
CA LEU A 169 17.44 -14.39 7.41
C LEU A 169 17.52 -15.88 7.77
N ALA A 170 18.70 -16.33 8.21
CA ALA A 170 18.99 -17.72 8.59
C ALA A 170 17.85 -18.46 9.33
N PRO A 171 17.18 -17.89 10.35
CA PRO A 171 16.08 -18.55 11.05
C PRO A 171 14.83 -18.89 10.20
N PHE A 172 14.62 -18.20 9.07
CA PHE A 172 13.38 -18.26 8.28
C PHE A 172 13.57 -18.75 6.84
N VAL A 173 14.81 -19.09 6.45
CA VAL A 173 15.14 -19.52 5.06
C VAL A 173 14.34 -20.75 4.63
N HIS A 174 14.00 -21.66 5.56
CA HIS A 174 13.19 -22.85 5.27
C HIS A 174 11.77 -22.50 4.82
N ILE A 175 11.18 -21.42 5.35
CA ILE A 175 9.85 -20.93 4.93
C ILE A 175 9.93 -20.39 3.50
N ARG A 176 11.00 -19.65 3.18
CA ARG A 176 11.22 -19.09 1.84
C ARG A 176 11.35 -20.15 0.75
N ARG A 177 11.96 -21.31 1.08
CA ARG A 177 12.19 -22.42 0.14
C ARG A 177 10.90 -23.13 -0.27
N GLN A 178 9.82 -22.98 0.49
CA GLN A 178 8.53 -23.57 0.20
C GLN A 178 7.61 -22.51 -0.41
N ASP A 179 7.39 -22.57 -1.72
CA ASP A 179 6.65 -21.53 -2.45
C ASP A 179 5.24 -21.30 -1.87
N SER A 180 4.51 -22.37 -1.51
CA SER A 180 3.19 -22.25 -0.90
C SER A 180 3.21 -21.49 0.43
N LYS A 181 4.20 -21.77 1.29
CA LYS A 181 4.33 -21.05 2.57
C LYS A 181 4.81 -19.61 2.37
N ARG A 182 5.72 -19.40 1.43
CA ARG A 182 6.20 -18.06 1.07
C ARG A 182 5.06 -17.18 0.58
N LEU A 183 4.20 -17.68 -0.32
CA LEU A 183 3.02 -16.96 -0.80
C LEU A 183 2.01 -16.69 0.32
N GLU A 184 1.79 -17.66 1.20
CA GLU A 184 0.95 -17.49 2.39
C GLU A 184 1.47 -16.37 3.31
N ILE A 185 2.78 -16.32 3.58
CA ILE A 185 3.38 -15.23 4.37
C ILE A 185 3.32 -13.88 3.64
N LEU A 186 3.49 -13.85 2.32
CA LEU A 186 3.34 -12.63 1.52
C LEU A 186 1.90 -12.10 1.56
N ALA A 187 0.89 -12.97 1.51
CA ALA A 187 -0.52 -12.58 1.67
C ALA A 187 -0.79 -12.02 3.07
N CYS A 188 -0.22 -12.65 4.12
CA CYS A 188 -0.28 -12.10 5.48
C CYS A 188 0.40 -10.72 5.56
N ALA A 189 1.55 -10.54 4.90
CA ALA A 189 2.24 -9.25 4.84
C ALA A 189 1.37 -8.17 4.18
N CYS A 190 0.69 -8.49 3.07
CA CYS A 190 -0.28 -7.57 2.45
C CYS A 190 -1.36 -7.12 3.44
N ALA A 191 -1.89 -8.02 4.28
CA ALA A 191 -2.86 -7.66 5.31
C ALA A 191 -2.24 -6.69 6.34
N SER A 192 -1.02 -6.97 6.81
CA SER A 192 -0.33 -6.12 7.77
C SER A 192 -0.02 -4.71 7.22
N GLY A 193 0.32 -4.61 5.93
CA GLY A 193 0.58 -3.33 5.26
C GLY A 193 -0.65 -2.43 5.27
N VAL A 194 -1.83 -2.97 4.94
CA VAL A 194 -3.11 -2.25 4.97
C VAL A 194 -3.55 -1.95 6.41
N SER A 195 -3.33 -2.87 7.35
CA SER A 195 -3.65 -2.61 8.75
C SER A 195 -2.77 -1.51 9.36
N ALA A 196 -1.50 -1.41 8.95
CA ALA A 196 -0.58 -0.38 9.40
C ALA A 196 -0.92 1.02 8.86
N THR A 197 -1.56 1.12 7.70
CA THR A 197 -1.95 2.40 7.09
C THR A 197 -3.32 2.89 7.56
N PHE A 198 -4.30 2.00 7.68
CA PHE A 198 -5.67 2.35 8.09
C PHE A 198 -5.92 2.27 9.60
N GLY A 199 -5.03 1.60 10.36
CA GLY A 199 -5.24 1.35 11.78
C GLY A 199 -6.37 0.36 12.07
N ASN A 200 -6.74 -0.49 11.10
CA ASN A 200 -7.79 -1.50 11.26
C ASN A 200 -7.29 -2.90 10.84
N ALA A 201 -7.26 -3.82 11.80
CA ALA A 201 -6.83 -5.19 11.57
C ALA A 201 -7.82 -5.97 10.66
N PHE A 202 -9.13 -5.85 10.91
CA PHE A 202 -10.14 -6.59 10.14
C PHE A 202 -10.19 -6.15 8.67
N GLY A 203 -10.14 -4.84 8.43
CA GLY A 203 -10.11 -4.30 7.07
C GLY A 203 -8.90 -4.78 6.27
N GLY A 204 -7.71 -4.85 6.89
CA GLY A 204 -6.50 -5.35 6.24
C GLY A 204 -6.57 -6.84 5.89
N VAL A 205 -7.14 -7.66 6.77
CA VAL A 205 -7.33 -9.09 6.49
C VAL A 205 -8.34 -9.31 5.38
N LEU A 206 -9.50 -8.63 5.41
CA LEU A 206 -10.51 -8.72 4.35
C LEU A 206 -9.96 -8.26 3.01
N PHE A 207 -9.22 -7.15 3.00
CA PHE A 207 -8.52 -6.69 1.81
C PHE A 207 -7.56 -7.75 1.26
N SER A 208 -6.77 -8.41 2.11
CA SER A 208 -5.83 -9.45 1.67
C SER A 208 -6.55 -10.66 1.05
N ILE A 209 -7.72 -11.04 1.58
CA ILE A 209 -8.56 -12.11 1.02
C ILE A 209 -9.09 -11.71 -0.36
N GLU A 210 -9.72 -10.55 -0.47
CA GLU A 210 -10.31 -10.06 -1.73
C GLU A 210 -9.25 -9.79 -2.80
N PHE A 211 -8.09 -9.30 -2.38
CA PHE A 211 -6.97 -8.98 -3.26
C PHE A 211 -6.31 -10.24 -3.86
N THR A 212 -6.34 -11.35 -3.10
CA THR A 212 -5.80 -12.65 -3.53
C THR A 212 -6.86 -13.39 -4.38
N SER A 213 -6.94 -13.06 -5.66
CA SER A 213 -8.08 -13.38 -6.53
C SER A 213 -8.32 -14.85 -6.90
N SER A 214 -7.46 -15.81 -6.51
CA SER A 214 -7.56 -17.21 -6.94
C SER A 214 -7.86 -18.19 -5.81
N ALA A 215 -7.12 -18.15 -4.71
CA ALA A 215 -7.38 -18.99 -3.55
C ALA A 215 -6.70 -18.39 -2.31
N TYR A 216 -7.46 -18.21 -1.24
CA TYR A 216 -6.94 -17.84 0.08
C TYR A 216 -7.13 -19.02 1.03
N MET A 217 -6.04 -19.58 1.57
CA MET A 217 -6.16 -20.72 2.46
C MET A 217 -6.75 -20.28 3.81
N VAL A 218 -7.81 -20.96 4.28
CA VAL A 218 -8.46 -20.67 5.57
C VAL A 218 -7.48 -20.72 6.74
N ARG A 219 -6.50 -21.64 6.70
CA ARG A 219 -5.42 -21.75 7.71
C ARG A 219 -4.53 -20.51 7.83
N SER A 220 -4.55 -19.62 6.83
CA SER A 220 -3.77 -18.39 6.78
C SER A 220 -4.50 -17.21 7.42
N LEU A 221 -5.83 -17.29 7.58
CA LEU A 221 -6.63 -16.24 8.22
C LEU A 221 -6.14 -15.85 9.62
N PRO A 222 -5.95 -16.80 10.57
CA PRO A 222 -5.46 -16.42 11.91
C PRO A 222 -4.04 -15.85 11.86
N LYS A 223 -3.22 -16.24 10.88
CA LYS A 223 -1.86 -15.71 10.69
C LYS A 223 -1.87 -14.28 10.19
N ALA A 224 -2.74 -13.99 9.21
CA ALA A 224 -2.97 -12.65 8.70
C ALA A 224 -3.54 -11.73 9.78
N PHE A 225 -4.50 -12.23 10.56
CA PHE A 225 -5.05 -11.50 11.69
C PHE A 225 -3.99 -11.19 12.74
N LEU A 226 -3.14 -12.16 13.12
CA LEU A 226 -2.03 -11.94 14.04
C LEU A 226 -1.10 -10.82 13.57
N THR A 227 -0.60 -10.89 12.33
CA THR A 227 0.33 -9.87 11.82
C THR A 227 -0.32 -8.48 11.69
N SER A 228 -1.59 -8.43 11.31
CA SER A 228 -2.39 -7.19 11.25
C SER A 228 -2.62 -6.57 12.62
N VAL A 229 -2.95 -7.37 13.64
CA VAL A 229 -3.10 -6.89 15.02
C VAL A 229 -1.77 -6.41 15.58
N VAL A 230 -0.66 -7.13 15.34
CA VAL A 230 0.67 -6.69 15.76
C VAL A 230 1.05 -5.38 15.07
N ALA A 231 0.76 -5.22 13.78
CA ALA A 231 1.00 -3.95 13.07
C ALA A 231 0.20 -2.80 13.69
N MET A 232 -1.09 -3.02 13.97
CA MET A 232 -1.95 -2.02 14.61
C MET A 232 -1.47 -1.65 16.02
N ILE A 233 -1.14 -2.64 16.85
CA ILE A 233 -0.64 -2.42 18.22
C ILE A 233 0.73 -1.74 18.20
N ALA A 234 1.64 -2.14 17.30
CA ALA A 234 2.94 -1.48 17.16
C ALA A 234 2.77 -0.03 16.71
N PHE A 235 1.84 0.25 15.79
CA PHE A 235 1.51 1.61 15.37
C PHE A 235 0.96 2.44 16.56
N LEU A 236 0.11 1.85 17.40
CA LEU A 236 -0.40 2.48 18.65
C LEU A 236 0.71 2.76 19.65
N PHE A 237 1.56 1.77 19.88
CA PHE A 237 2.57 1.81 20.93
C PHE A 237 3.68 2.81 20.62
N PHE A 238 4.12 2.86 19.36
CA PHE A 238 5.18 3.78 18.91
C PHE A 238 4.63 5.11 18.40
N GLY A 239 3.35 5.19 18.05
CA GLY A 239 2.68 6.43 17.65
C GLY A 239 2.36 7.28 18.88
N VAL A 240 3.18 8.30 19.13
CA VAL A 240 3.11 9.22 20.30
C VAL A 240 1.80 10.07 20.34
N SER A 241 0.81 9.80 19.49
CA SER A 241 -0.43 10.58 19.40
C SER A 241 -1.66 9.70 19.22
N ASP A 242 -2.75 10.10 19.87
CA ASP A 242 -4.05 9.45 20.03
C ASP A 242 -4.90 9.41 18.72
N GLU A 243 -4.25 9.45 17.56
CA GLU A 243 -4.82 9.56 16.22
C GLU A 243 -4.49 8.31 15.39
N LEU A 244 -4.88 7.15 15.92
CA LEU A 244 -4.58 5.87 15.26
C LEU A 244 -5.51 5.58 14.08
N SER A 245 -6.77 5.94 14.22
CA SER A 245 -7.80 5.67 13.24
C SER A 245 -7.93 6.87 12.31
N LEU A 246 -7.76 6.65 11.01
CA LEU A 246 -8.15 7.58 9.95
C LEU A 246 -9.60 8.08 10.14
N PHE A 247 -10.40 7.28 10.87
CA PHE A 247 -11.76 7.58 11.31
C PHE A 247 -11.85 7.54 12.85
N LYS A 248 -11.39 8.57 13.55
CA LYS A 248 -11.84 8.80 14.94
C LYS A 248 -13.31 9.21 14.83
N GLY A 249 -14.22 8.26 15.06
CA GLY A 249 -15.65 8.55 15.11
C GLY A 249 -15.91 9.45 16.31
N GLU A 250 -15.83 10.76 16.12
CA GLU A 250 -16.44 11.70 17.06
C GLU A 250 -17.92 11.34 17.12
N ASN A 251 -18.34 10.75 18.25
CA ASN A 251 -19.73 10.40 18.55
C ASN A 251 -20.36 9.29 17.69
N VAL A 252 -19.83 8.06 17.72
CA VAL A 252 -20.64 6.85 17.37
C VAL A 252 -21.65 6.50 18.49
N SER A 253 -22.06 7.48 19.30
CA SER A 253 -23.01 7.30 20.40
C SER A 253 -24.47 7.36 19.95
N SER A 254 -24.75 7.59 18.68
CA SER A 254 -26.12 7.58 18.13
C SER A 254 -26.18 6.96 16.74
N PHE A 255 -25.81 5.68 16.62
CA PHE A 255 -26.22 4.91 15.44
C PHE A 255 -27.73 4.63 15.55
N THR A 256 -28.55 5.53 14.98
CA THR A 256 -29.98 5.26 14.77
C THR A 256 -30.13 4.38 13.54
N LEU A 257 -30.92 3.31 13.65
CA LEU A 257 -31.22 2.47 12.50
C LEU A 257 -31.81 3.34 11.38
N PRO A 258 -31.23 3.31 10.17
CA PRO A 258 -31.73 4.14 9.07
C PRO A 258 -33.14 3.74 8.71
N GLN A 259 -33.98 4.73 8.41
CA GLN A 259 -35.36 4.49 7.99
C GLN A 259 -35.38 3.80 6.61
N THR A 260 -36.47 3.08 6.29
CA THR A 260 -36.58 2.38 5.00
C THR A 260 -36.42 3.31 3.79
N ASN A 261 -36.81 4.58 3.91
CA ASN A 261 -36.62 5.58 2.87
C ASN A 261 -35.14 5.98 2.68
N GLU A 262 -34.34 5.99 3.75
CA GLU A 262 -32.91 6.30 3.68
C GLU A 262 -32.13 5.17 3.00
N LEU A 263 -32.56 3.91 3.17
CA LEU A 263 -31.99 2.77 2.46
C LEU A 263 -32.10 2.92 0.93
N ALA A 264 -33.21 3.45 0.43
CA ALA A 264 -33.38 3.72 -1.00
C ALA A 264 -32.39 4.79 -1.50
N VAL A 265 -32.17 5.84 -0.71
CA VAL A 265 -31.17 6.87 -1.02
C VAL A 265 -29.75 6.28 -1.01
N PHE A 266 -29.41 5.45 -0.02
CA PHE A 266 -28.10 4.77 0.02
C PHE A 266 -27.88 3.85 -1.18
N PHE A 267 -28.92 3.15 -1.63
CA PHE A 267 -28.87 2.36 -2.86
C PHE A 267 -28.57 3.24 -4.09
N LEU A 268 -29.27 4.37 -4.23
CA LEU A 268 -29.04 5.31 -5.34
C LEU A 268 -27.62 5.91 -5.31
N ILE A 269 -27.10 6.24 -4.12
CA ILE A 269 -25.71 6.69 -3.96
C ILE A 269 -24.74 5.57 -4.35
N GLY A 270 -25.01 4.32 -3.98
CA GLY A 270 -24.21 3.17 -4.39
C GLY A 270 -24.18 2.98 -5.91
N VAL A 271 -25.33 3.07 -6.58
CA VAL A 271 -25.41 3.00 -8.05
C VAL A 271 -24.69 4.18 -8.70
N GLY A 272 -24.92 5.41 -8.22
CA GLY A 272 -24.23 6.60 -8.72
C GLY A 272 -22.72 6.52 -8.55
N GLY A 273 -22.24 6.09 -7.38
CA GLY A 273 -20.83 5.86 -7.10
C GLY A 273 -20.21 4.78 -7.99
N GLY A 274 -20.95 3.70 -8.26
CA GLY A 274 -20.53 2.66 -9.21
C GLY A 274 -20.36 3.18 -10.63
N LEU A 275 -21.33 3.96 -11.14
CA LEU A 275 -21.26 4.57 -12.47
C LEU A 275 -20.11 5.57 -12.59
N LEU A 276 -19.93 6.43 -11.59
CA LEU A 276 -18.80 7.35 -11.52
C LEU A 276 -17.46 6.61 -11.46
N GLY A 277 -17.40 5.48 -10.73
CA GLY A 277 -16.22 4.62 -10.67
C GLY A 277 -15.86 4.02 -12.03
N ILE A 278 -16.84 3.53 -12.79
CA ILE A 278 -16.63 3.03 -14.16
C ILE A 278 -16.08 4.14 -15.05
N PHE A 279 -16.70 5.32 -15.00
CA PHE A 279 -16.26 6.48 -15.77
C PHE A 279 -14.83 6.91 -15.39
N PHE A 280 -14.50 6.91 -14.10
CA PHE A 280 -13.15 7.20 -13.63
C PHE A 280 -12.11 6.21 -14.15
N VAL A 281 -12.40 4.91 -14.11
CA VAL A 281 -11.50 3.86 -14.65
C VAL A 281 -11.27 4.07 -16.14
N PHE A 282 -12.32 4.40 -16.91
CA PHE A 282 -12.22 4.71 -18.33
C PHE A 282 -11.30 5.92 -18.60
N LEU A 283 -11.44 6.99 -17.82
CA LEU A 283 -10.56 8.17 -17.95
C LEU A 283 -9.10 7.83 -17.62
N VAL A 284 -8.87 7.05 -16.56
CA VAL A 284 -7.52 6.61 -16.18
C VAL A 284 -6.90 5.75 -17.27
N GLU A 285 -7.67 4.88 -17.91
CA GLU A 285 -7.21 4.06 -19.04
C GLU A 285 -6.84 4.93 -20.26
N LEU A 286 -7.68 5.92 -20.61
CA LEU A 286 -7.42 6.85 -21.69
C LEU A 286 -6.13 7.64 -21.45
N ILE A 287 -5.97 8.22 -20.25
CA ILE A 287 -4.78 8.98 -19.86
C ILE A 287 -3.53 8.08 -19.86
N THR A 288 -3.66 6.85 -19.36
CA THR A 288 -2.56 5.88 -19.31
C THR A 288 -2.11 5.49 -20.72
N THR A 289 -3.05 5.28 -21.64
CA THR A 289 -2.78 4.95 -23.04
C THR A 289 -2.12 6.14 -23.76
N ALA A 290 -2.64 7.36 -23.57
CA ALA A 290 -2.03 8.58 -24.10
C ALA A 290 -0.59 8.78 -23.59
N ARG A 291 -0.37 8.62 -22.27
CA ARG A 291 0.94 8.68 -21.63
C ARG A 291 1.90 7.63 -22.21
N ASN A 292 1.44 6.38 -22.35
CA ASN A 292 2.28 5.29 -22.87
C ASN A 292 2.69 5.54 -24.32
N ASN A 293 1.80 6.10 -25.15
CA ASN A 293 2.10 6.51 -26.52
C ASN A 293 3.09 7.69 -26.55
N PHE A 294 2.95 8.67 -25.65
CA PHE A 294 3.85 9.82 -25.55
C PHE A 294 5.27 9.45 -25.09
N LEU A 295 5.38 8.45 -24.22
CA LEU A 295 6.63 7.91 -23.66
C LEU A 295 7.12 6.63 -24.38
N ASP A 296 6.64 6.35 -25.59
CA ASP A 296 7.00 5.12 -26.31
C ASP A 296 8.51 5.11 -26.65
N LYS A 297 9.20 4.12 -26.09
CA LYS A 297 10.65 3.90 -26.27
C LYS A 297 11.02 3.48 -27.69
N ARG A 298 10.05 3.01 -28.49
CA ARG A 298 10.29 2.61 -29.89
C ARG A 298 10.38 3.81 -30.83
N LYS A 299 9.73 4.92 -30.48
CA LYS A 299 9.66 6.14 -31.32
C LYS A 299 10.75 7.15 -30.99
N HIS A 300 11.32 7.10 -29.78
CA HIS A 300 12.20 8.15 -29.28
C HIS A 300 13.44 7.60 -28.57
N SER A 301 14.55 8.34 -28.67
CA SER A 301 15.79 8.04 -27.96
C SER A 301 15.59 8.07 -26.43
N LYS A 302 16.41 7.28 -25.70
CA LYS A 302 16.34 7.14 -24.23
C LYS A 302 16.36 8.49 -23.50
N ASN A 303 17.20 9.43 -23.95
CA ASN A 303 17.32 10.75 -23.35
C ASN A 303 16.07 11.60 -23.57
N MET A 304 15.44 11.48 -24.75
CA MET A 304 14.21 12.21 -25.06
C MET A 304 13.02 11.65 -24.26
N VAL A 305 12.94 10.33 -24.07
CA VAL A 305 11.91 9.73 -23.18
C VAL A 305 12.10 10.16 -21.73
N ALA A 306 13.36 10.24 -21.25
CA ALA A 306 13.67 10.73 -19.92
C ALA A 306 13.25 12.21 -19.76
N PHE A 307 13.65 13.08 -20.69
CA PHE A 307 13.26 14.49 -20.70
C PHE A 307 11.74 14.66 -20.70
N ARG A 308 11.02 13.96 -21.60
CA ARG A 308 9.56 14.00 -21.67
C ARG A 308 8.89 13.53 -20.39
N ARG A 309 9.46 12.54 -19.70
CA ARG A 309 8.96 12.08 -18.40
C ARG A 309 9.09 13.18 -17.34
N TYR A 310 10.26 13.80 -17.21
CA TYR A 310 10.47 14.88 -16.24
C TYR A 310 9.59 16.11 -16.56
N ALA A 311 9.47 16.48 -17.84
CA ALA A 311 8.59 17.56 -18.27
C ALA A 311 7.12 17.27 -17.94
N LEU A 312 6.64 16.05 -18.18
CA LEU A 312 5.28 15.64 -17.86
C LEU A 312 5.03 15.69 -16.35
N VAL A 313 5.94 15.14 -15.54
CA VAL A 313 5.82 15.20 -14.07
C VAL A 313 5.81 16.65 -13.59
N GLY A 314 6.74 17.49 -14.05
CA GLY A 314 6.80 18.90 -13.66
C GLY A 314 5.54 19.69 -14.04
N MET A 315 5.03 19.49 -15.26
CA MET A 315 3.82 20.18 -15.73
C MET A 315 2.57 19.74 -14.97
N VAL A 316 2.38 18.43 -14.76
CA VAL A 316 1.24 17.91 -14.00
C VAL A 316 1.31 18.37 -12.54
N THR A 317 2.48 18.28 -11.91
CA THR A 317 2.65 18.75 -10.53
C THR A 317 2.37 20.24 -10.42
N LEU A 318 2.83 21.06 -11.37
CA LEU A 318 2.55 22.51 -11.36
C LEU A 318 1.05 22.78 -11.41
N LEU A 319 0.31 22.14 -12.32
CA LEU A 319 -1.14 22.29 -12.43
C LEU A 319 -1.86 21.86 -11.14
N VAL A 320 -1.49 20.72 -10.57
CA VAL A 320 -2.08 20.20 -9.32
C VAL A 320 -1.75 21.13 -8.16
N SER A 321 -0.49 21.55 -8.01
CA SER A 321 -0.08 22.44 -6.92
C SER A 321 -0.75 23.80 -7.00
N SER A 322 -0.98 24.32 -8.21
CA SER A 322 -1.72 25.57 -8.41
C SER A 322 -3.18 25.46 -7.95
N ALA A 323 -3.84 24.33 -8.26
CA ALA A 323 -5.20 24.08 -7.81
C ALA A 323 -5.28 23.89 -6.28
N MET A 324 -4.35 23.12 -5.70
CA MET A 324 -4.28 22.87 -4.26
C MET A 324 -4.01 24.15 -3.46
N TYR A 325 -3.14 25.04 -3.95
CA TYR A 325 -2.91 26.32 -3.27
C TYR A 325 -4.17 27.22 -3.30
N ALA A 326 -4.91 27.25 -4.41
CA ALA A 326 -6.15 28.01 -4.52
C ALA A 326 -7.22 27.51 -3.52
N GLU A 327 -7.28 26.21 -3.28
CA GLU A 327 -8.14 25.62 -2.26
C GLU A 327 -7.65 25.96 -0.84
N MET A 328 -6.35 25.85 -0.59
CA MET A 328 -5.75 26.18 0.72
C MET A 328 -5.99 27.64 1.12
N SER A 329 -5.81 28.58 0.20
CA SER A 329 -6.06 30.01 0.47
C SER A 329 -7.54 30.29 0.74
N HIS A 330 -8.45 29.62 0.02
CA HIS A 330 -9.88 29.72 0.28
C HIS A 330 -10.25 29.21 1.69
N ILE A 331 -9.67 28.09 2.14
CA ILE A 331 -9.92 27.51 3.47
C ILE A 331 -9.35 28.40 4.60
N GLN A 332 -8.21 29.04 4.39
CA GLN A 332 -7.64 29.99 5.36
C GLN A 332 -8.54 31.23 5.51
N HIS A 333 -9.09 31.75 4.41
CA HIS A 333 -10.04 32.87 4.46
C HIS A 333 -11.39 32.49 5.08
N SER A 334 -11.81 31.22 5.04
CA SER A 334 -13.05 30.75 5.65
C SER A 334 -12.94 30.38 7.13
N GLY A 335 -11.79 30.59 7.78
CA GLY A 335 -11.62 30.43 9.24
C GLY A 335 -11.62 28.99 9.76
N GLN A 336 -11.54 27.97 8.89
CA GLN A 336 -11.52 26.54 9.26
C GLN A 336 -10.13 25.89 9.09
N GLY A 337 -9.09 26.72 9.03
CA GLY A 337 -7.77 26.48 8.40
C GLY A 337 -6.91 25.30 8.84
N SER A 338 -7.06 24.73 10.03
CA SER A 338 -6.09 23.73 10.53
C SER A 338 -6.56 22.28 10.44
N PHE A 339 -7.87 22.02 10.35
CA PHE A 339 -8.40 20.68 10.61
C PHE A 339 -8.68 19.83 9.35
N VAL A 340 -8.82 20.45 8.18
CA VAL A 340 -9.27 19.75 6.96
C VAL A 340 -8.08 19.18 6.15
N MET A 341 -6.96 19.91 6.05
CA MET A 341 -5.79 19.48 5.27
C MET A 341 -5.09 18.22 5.83
N LEU A 342 -5.15 18.01 7.14
CA LEU A 342 -4.56 16.84 7.82
C LEU A 342 -5.38 15.56 7.65
N LYS A 343 -6.66 15.66 7.28
CA LYS A 343 -7.56 14.50 7.09
C LYS A 343 -7.44 13.86 5.70
N TYR A 344 -6.90 14.58 4.71
CA TYR A 344 -6.84 14.14 3.31
C TYR A 344 -5.41 13.79 2.82
N LEU A 345 -4.41 13.80 3.71
CA LEU A 345 -3.01 13.42 3.46
C LEU A 345 -2.57 12.34 4.47
#